data_AF-A0A434SDH1-F1
#
_entry.id   AF-A0A434SDH1-F1
#
_cell.length_a   1.000
_cell.length_b   1.000
_cell.length_c   1.000
_cell.angle_alpha   90.00
_cell.angle_beta   90.00
_cell.angle_gamma   90.00
#
_symmetry.space_group_name_H-M   'P 1'
#
loop_
_entity.id
_entity.type
_entity.pdbx_description
1 polymer ?
#
loop_
_entity_poly.entity_id
_entity_poly.type
_entity_poly.pdbx_seq_one_letter_code
_entity_poly.pdbx_strand_id
1 'polypeptide(L)'
;MNDMTSILSQPVARLGATTIRLGETLGFGALLLLTLFLALVIALWRAGKARAAAAAEAADHARDTEARMADILQAQAEMQGRMGAIAEVFGARQAELTQSLGQRLDAMTGRLGQTMAEQTKSTHESLAKLQERLAVIDTAQGNIQSLAGQVVQLQAILSNKQTRGAFGQSRMEAIIADGLPHGAYEFQASLSNGSRPDCLVRMPNGAPMLAIDAKFPLEAWNAIRAAEAADLQKAAA
;
A
#
# COMPACT_ATOMS: atom_id res chain seq x y z
N MET A 1 116.17 -21.76 -66.99
CA MET A 1 116.40 -21.61 -65.54
C MET A 1 117.14 -20.28 -65.35
N ASN A 2 116.59 -19.35 -64.56
CA ASN A 2 117.23 -18.13 -64.02
C ASN A 2 117.08 -16.73 -64.67
N ASP A 3 116.03 -16.43 -65.45
CA ASP A 3 115.74 -15.00 -65.75
C ASP A 3 114.83 -14.31 -64.71
N MET A 4 113.99 -15.06 -63.98
CA MET A 4 113.18 -14.47 -62.89
C MET A 4 113.99 -14.14 -61.63
N THR A 5 115.10 -14.83 -61.37
CA THR A 5 115.95 -14.60 -60.18
C THR A 5 116.78 -13.32 -60.28
N SER A 6 117.08 -12.84 -61.50
CA SER A 6 117.86 -11.62 -61.73
C SER A 6 117.05 -10.36 -61.37
N ILE A 7 115.77 -10.30 -61.75
CA ILE A 7 114.88 -9.15 -61.49
C ILE A 7 114.56 -9.00 -60.00
N LEU A 8 114.43 -10.11 -59.26
CA LEU A 8 114.15 -10.12 -57.81
C LEU A 8 115.32 -9.62 -56.94
N SER A 9 116.54 -9.55 -57.50
CA SER A 9 117.76 -9.16 -56.79
C SER A 9 118.19 -7.70 -56.99
N GLN A 10 117.46 -6.92 -57.79
CA GLN A 10 117.80 -5.51 -58.04
C GLN A 10 117.54 -4.65 -56.77
N PRO A 11 118.52 -3.85 -56.32
CA PRO A 11 118.37 -3.00 -55.14
C PRO A 11 117.54 -1.75 -55.48
N VAL A 12 116.40 -1.57 -54.81
CA VAL A 12 115.51 -0.41 -55.07
C VAL A 12 115.78 0.76 -54.13
N ALA A 13 116.33 0.53 -52.94
CA ALA A 13 116.73 1.61 -52.03
C ALA A 13 117.84 1.15 -51.07
N ARG A 14 118.77 2.07 -50.76
CA ARG A 14 119.90 1.85 -49.84
C ARG A 14 119.76 2.81 -48.66
N LEU A 15 119.29 2.32 -47.52
CA LEU A 15 119.37 3.02 -46.24
C LEU A 15 120.58 2.48 -45.48
N GLY A 16 121.68 3.24 -45.46
CA GLY A 16 122.90 2.87 -44.73
C GLY A 16 123.53 1.54 -45.19
N ALA A 17 123.96 0.71 -44.24
CA ALA A 17 124.75 -0.51 -44.49
C ALA A 17 123.92 -1.74 -44.92
N THR A 18 122.60 -1.62 -45.06
CA THR A 18 121.70 -2.72 -45.44
C THR A 18 121.05 -2.44 -46.80
N THR A 19 121.21 -3.34 -47.76
CA THR A 19 120.57 -3.26 -49.09
C THR A 19 119.23 -3.99 -49.10
N ILE A 20 118.13 -3.28 -49.29
CA ILE A 20 116.80 -3.89 -49.39
C ILE A 20 116.60 -4.39 -50.83
N ARG A 21 116.41 -5.69 -50.99
CA ARG A 21 116.24 -6.34 -52.31
C ARG A 21 114.78 -6.23 -52.77
N LEU A 22 114.53 -6.11 -54.07
CA LEU A 22 113.17 -6.06 -54.65
C LEU A 22 112.28 -7.23 -54.18
N GLY A 23 112.85 -8.42 -53.99
CA GLY A 23 112.14 -9.58 -53.46
C GLY A 23 111.66 -9.44 -52.01
N GLU A 24 112.37 -8.69 -51.17
CA GLU A 24 112.00 -8.50 -49.76
C GLU A 24 110.81 -7.54 -49.64
N THR A 25 110.79 -6.44 -50.40
CA THR A 25 109.67 -5.49 -50.41
C THR A 25 108.39 -6.11 -50.96
N LEU A 26 108.49 -6.92 -52.02
CA LEU A 26 107.37 -7.69 -52.56
C LEU A 26 106.87 -8.75 -51.57
N GLY A 27 107.79 -9.41 -50.85
CA GLY A 27 107.43 -10.38 -49.80
C GLY A 27 106.70 -9.75 -48.61
N PHE A 28 107.21 -8.62 -48.09
CA PHE A 28 106.53 -7.87 -47.03
C PHE A 28 105.18 -7.31 -47.49
N GLY A 29 105.09 -6.82 -48.73
CA GLY A 29 103.83 -6.36 -49.32
C GLY A 29 102.80 -7.50 -49.46
N ALA A 30 103.22 -8.68 -49.92
CA ALA A 30 102.36 -9.85 -50.01
C ALA A 30 101.89 -10.35 -48.63
N LEU A 31 102.77 -10.35 -47.62
CA LEU A 31 102.42 -10.70 -46.24
C LEU A 31 101.41 -9.70 -45.65
N LEU A 32 101.60 -8.41 -45.88
CA LEU A 32 100.69 -7.37 -45.42
C LEU A 32 99.32 -7.50 -46.10
N LEU A 33 99.27 -7.78 -47.40
CA LEU A 33 98.01 -8.04 -48.11
C LEU A 33 97.32 -9.31 -47.60
N LEU A 34 98.08 -10.38 -47.32
CA LEU A 34 97.53 -11.62 -46.77
C LEU A 34 96.93 -11.42 -45.38
N THR A 35 97.61 -10.66 -44.51
CA THR A 35 97.10 -10.37 -43.15
C THR A 35 95.87 -9.45 -43.20
N LEU A 36 95.85 -8.45 -44.08
CA LEU A 36 94.67 -7.62 -44.32
C LEU A 36 93.51 -8.45 -44.87
N PHE A 37 93.77 -9.34 -45.82
CA PHE A 37 92.77 -10.24 -46.37
C PHE A 37 92.20 -11.17 -45.30
N LEU A 38 93.06 -11.78 -44.47
CA LEU A 38 92.64 -12.62 -43.35
C LEU A 38 91.83 -11.83 -42.32
N ALA A 39 92.26 -10.61 -41.98
CA ALA A 39 91.54 -9.72 -41.07
C ALA A 39 90.16 -9.33 -41.62
N LEU A 40 90.06 -9.05 -42.92
CA LEU A 40 88.80 -8.75 -43.60
C LEU A 40 87.86 -9.97 -43.58
N VAL A 41 88.37 -11.17 -43.88
CA VAL A 41 87.59 -12.41 -43.82
C VAL A 41 87.07 -12.66 -42.41
N ILE A 42 87.92 -12.50 -41.37
CA ILE A 42 87.52 -12.64 -39.98
C ILE A 42 86.49 -11.58 -39.58
N ALA A 43 86.66 -10.33 -40.02
CA ALA A 43 85.71 -9.24 -39.75
C ALA A 43 84.35 -9.52 -40.41
N LEU A 44 84.32 -10.01 -41.65
CA LEU A 44 83.10 -10.41 -42.35
C LEU A 44 82.42 -11.62 -41.70
N TRP A 45 83.20 -12.61 -41.25
CA TRP A 45 82.67 -13.75 -40.50
C TRP A 45 82.07 -13.34 -39.15
N ARG A 46 82.76 -12.47 -38.40
CA ARG A 46 82.27 -11.92 -37.13
C ARG A 46 81.03 -11.06 -37.34
N ALA A 47 81.02 -10.20 -38.37
CA ALA A 47 79.87 -9.38 -38.71
C ALA A 47 78.66 -10.23 -39.17
N GLY A 48 78.91 -11.29 -39.95
CA GLY A 48 77.88 -12.26 -40.35
C GLY A 48 77.29 -13.01 -39.16
N LYS A 49 78.13 -13.50 -38.25
CA LYS A 49 77.68 -14.20 -37.04
C LYS A 49 76.94 -13.28 -36.06
N ALA A 50 77.39 -12.03 -35.91
CA ALA A 50 76.72 -11.02 -35.08
C ALA A 50 75.35 -10.62 -35.67
N ARG A 51 75.26 -10.44 -37.00
CA ARG A 51 73.98 -10.18 -37.68
C ARG A 51 73.03 -11.37 -37.58
N ALA A 52 73.53 -12.60 -37.69
CA ALA A 52 72.71 -13.81 -37.53
C ALA A 52 72.14 -13.94 -36.11
N ALA A 53 72.94 -13.64 -35.08
CA ALA A 53 72.47 -13.63 -33.69
C ALA A 53 71.42 -12.53 -33.44
N ALA A 54 71.68 -11.29 -33.90
CA ALA A 54 70.72 -10.20 -33.77
C ALA A 54 69.40 -10.45 -34.53
N ALA A 55 69.47 -11.12 -35.68
CA ALA A 55 68.27 -11.52 -36.44
C ALA A 55 67.47 -12.62 -35.73
N ALA A 56 68.13 -13.54 -35.03
CA ALA A 56 67.47 -14.57 -34.23
C ALA A 56 66.73 -13.97 -33.02
N GLU A 57 67.39 -13.07 -32.27
CA GLU A 57 66.76 -12.37 -31.13
C GLU A 57 65.57 -11.50 -31.58
N ALA A 58 65.69 -10.80 -32.72
CA ALA A 58 64.58 -10.04 -33.29
C ALA A 58 63.39 -10.93 -33.69
N ALA A 59 63.67 -12.12 -34.22
CA ALA A 59 62.63 -13.08 -34.59
C ALA A 59 61.90 -13.65 -33.36
N ASP A 60 62.62 -13.93 -32.27
CA ASP A 60 62.01 -14.42 -31.04
C ASP A 60 61.19 -13.32 -30.34
N HIS A 61 61.68 -12.08 -30.30
CA HIS A 61 60.88 -10.95 -29.81
C HIS A 61 59.62 -10.71 -30.65
N ALA A 62 59.71 -10.84 -31.98
CA ALA A 62 58.54 -10.72 -32.85
C ALA A 62 57.49 -11.80 -32.53
N ARG A 63 57.91 -13.07 -32.36
CA ARG A 63 57.01 -14.18 -31.97
C ARG A 63 56.35 -13.95 -30.61
N ASP A 64 57.11 -13.49 -29.62
CA ASP A 64 56.57 -13.18 -28.30
C ASP A 64 55.53 -12.05 -28.35
N THR A 65 55.78 -11.01 -29.16
CA THR A 65 54.81 -9.93 -29.34
C THR A 65 53.55 -10.40 -30.06
N GLU A 66 53.67 -11.23 -31.08
CA GLU A 66 52.52 -11.82 -31.79
C GLU A 66 51.69 -12.71 -30.86
N ALA A 67 52.33 -13.54 -30.02
CA ALA A 67 51.65 -14.37 -29.04
C ALA A 67 50.86 -13.54 -28.02
N ARG A 68 51.46 -12.47 -27.48
CA ARG A 68 50.75 -11.55 -26.55
C ARG A 68 49.60 -10.84 -27.24
N MET A 69 49.75 -10.43 -28.50
CA MET A 69 48.67 -9.82 -29.26
C MET A 69 47.53 -10.81 -29.51
N ALA A 70 47.84 -12.07 -29.81
CA ALA A 70 46.84 -13.13 -29.96
C ALA A 70 46.06 -13.37 -28.65
N ASP A 71 46.74 -13.46 -27.51
CA ASP A 71 46.11 -13.60 -26.20
C ASP A 71 45.17 -12.41 -25.87
N ILE A 72 45.61 -11.19 -26.16
CA ILE A 72 44.80 -9.97 -25.95
C ILE A 72 43.54 -10.00 -26.83
N LEU A 73 43.68 -10.36 -28.11
CA LEU A 73 42.54 -10.46 -29.02
C LEU A 73 41.55 -11.55 -28.59
N GLN A 74 42.05 -12.69 -28.11
CA GLN A 74 41.22 -13.76 -27.58
C GLN A 74 40.48 -13.32 -26.31
N ALA A 75 41.17 -12.68 -25.36
CA ALA A 75 40.56 -12.15 -24.15
C ALA A 75 39.51 -11.07 -24.46
N GLN A 76 39.77 -10.23 -25.46
CA GLN A 76 38.81 -9.23 -25.93
C GLN A 76 37.56 -9.88 -26.55
N ALA A 77 37.74 -10.92 -27.38
CA ALA A 77 36.63 -11.67 -27.99
C ALA A 77 35.78 -12.38 -26.93
N GLU A 78 36.41 -13.00 -25.92
CA GLU A 78 35.70 -13.62 -24.79
C GLU A 78 34.93 -12.58 -23.98
N MET A 79 35.54 -11.42 -23.71
CA MET A 79 34.88 -10.32 -23.01
C MET A 79 33.68 -9.80 -23.81
N GLN A 80 33.81 -9.59 -25.12
CA GLN A 80 32.70 -9.19 -25.99
C GLN A 80 31.57 -10.21 -25.98
N GLY A 81 31.88 -11.51 -26.05
CA GLY A 81 30.89 -12.58 -25.96
C GLY A 81 30.15 -12.57 -24.62
N ARG A 82 30.87 -12.42 -23.50
CA ARG A 82 30.27 -12.31 -22.16
C ARG A 82 29.41 -11.06 -22.01
N MET A 83 29.83 -9.92 -22.56
CA MET A 83 29.03 -8.69 -22.55
C MET A 83 27.74 -8.86 -23.36
N GLY A 84 27.80 -9.56 -24.50
CA GLY A 84 26.61 -9.92 -25.27
C GLY A 84 25.63 -10.78 -24.46
N ALA A 85 26.13 -11.83 -23.81
CA ALA A 85 25.30 -12.68 -22.95
C ALA A 85 24.69 -11.92 -21.75
N ILE A 86 25.47 -11.02 -21.13
CA ILE A 86 24.95 -10.17 -20.04
C ILE A 86 23.84 -9.26 -20.55
N ALA A 87 24.00 -8.64 -21.72
CA ALA A 87 22.98 -7.79 -22.31
C ALA A 87 21.69 -8.57 -22.63
N GLU A 88 21.81 -9.79 -23.13
CA GLU A 88 20.67 -10.67 -23.42
C GLU A 88 19.92 -11.08 -22.15
N VAL A 89 20.64 -11.52 -21.11
CA VAL A 89 20.04 -11.85 -19.80
C VAL A 89 19.37 -10.63 -19.18
N PHE A 90 20.01 -9.46 -19.25
CA PHE A 90 19.43 -8.23 -18.73
C PHE A 90 18.16 -7.83 -19.50
N GLY A 91 18.17 -7.94 -20.82
CA GLY A 91 17.00 -7.69 -21.66
C GLY A 91 15.84 -8.64 -21.34
N ALA A 92 16.12 -9.94 -21.20
CA ALA A 92 15.11 -10.94 -20.84
C ALA A 92 14.51 -10.68 -19.45
N ARG A 93 15.35 -10.36 -18.46
CA ARG A 93 14.90 -10.03 -17.09
C ARG A 93 14.09 -8.73 -17.06
N GLN A 94 14.49 -7.72 -17.81
CA GLN A 94 13.75 -6.46 -17.90
C GLN A 94 12.35 -6.71 -18.50
N ALA A 95 12.26 -7.50 -19.58
CA ALA A 95 10.98 -7.85 -20.18
C ALA A 95 10.08 -8.67 -19.23
N GLU A 96 10.64 -9.64 -18.52
CA GLU A 96 9.94 -10.43 -17.49
C GLU A 96 9.39 -9.52 -16.38
N LEU A 97 10.20 -8.58 -15.90
CA LEU A 97 9.79 -7.61 -14.88
C LEU A 97 8.64 -6.74 -15.38
N THR A 98 8.77 -6.13 -16.57
CA THR A 98 7.70 -5.30 -17.15
C THR A 98 6.41 -6.10 -17.32
N GLN A 99 6.50 -7.34 -17.79
CA GLN A 99 5.33 -8.22 -17.94
C GLN A 99 4.68 -8.55 -16.59
N SER A 100 5.49 -8.91 -15.58
CA SER A 100 4.99 -9.23 -14.24
C SER A 100 4.34 -8.01 -13.56
N LEU A 101 4.90 -6.82 -13.78
CA LEU A 101 4.35 -5.56 -13.29
C LEU A 101 3.01 -5.26 -13.97
N GLY A 102 2.93 -5.42 -15.30
CA GLY A 102 1.68 -5.27 -16.05
C GLY A 102 0.57 -6.17 -15.51
N GLN A 103 0.86 -7.47 -15.36
CA GLN A 103 -0.09 -8.44 -14.81
C GLN A 103 -0.52 -8.10 -13.38
N ARG A 104 0.40 -7.66 -12.52
CA ARG A 104 0.06 -7.23 -11.15
C ARG A 104 -0.80 -5.98 -11.13
N LEU A 105 -0.51 -5.00 -11.99
CA LEU A 105 -1.28 -3.76 -12.10
C LEU A 105 -2.69 -4.04 -12.63
N ASP A 106 -2.83 -4.90 -13.63
CA ASP A 106 -4.14 -5.30 -14.15
C ASP A 106 -4.96 -6.04 -13.09
N ALA A 107 -4.35 -7.00 -12.40
CA ALA A 107 -5.00 -7.74 -11.31
C ALA A 107 -5.41 -6.82 -10.15
N MET A 108 -4.54 -5.87 -9.77
CA MET A 108 -4.83 -4.87 -8.74
C MET A 108 -5.96 -3.93 -9.18
N THR A 109 -5.93 -3.46 -10.43
CA THR A 109 -6.97 -2.58 -10.99
C THR A 109 -8.31 -3.29 -11.03
N GLY A 110 -8.36 -4.54 -11.48
CA GLY A 110 -9.57 -5.35 -11.47
C GLY A 110 -10.14 -5.57 -10.07
N ARG A 111 -9.28 -5.94 -9.10
CA ARG A 111 -9.69 -6.08 -7.69
C ARG A 111 -10.20 -4.78 -7.10
N LEU A 112 -9.50 -3.67 -7.31
CA LEU A 112 -9.93 -2.35 -6.83
C LEU A 112 -11.28 -1.95 -7.43
N GLY A 113 -11.48 -2.17 -8.73
CA GLY A 113 -12.75 -1.92 -9.39
C GLY A 113 -13.90 -2.74 -8.77
N GLN A 114 -13.66 -4.03 -8.54
CA GLN A 114 -14.68 -4.89 -7.93
C GLN A 114 -14.97 -4.55 -6.47
N THR A 115 -13.94 -4.31 -5.64
CA THR A 115 -14.14 -3.91 -4.24
C THR A 115 -14.82 -2.55 -4.14
N MET A 116 -14.48 -1.58 -4.99
CA MET A 116 -15.19 -0.30 -5.04
C MET A 116 -16.66 -0.47 -5.43
N ALA A 117 -16.95 -1.27 -6.46
CA ALA A 117 -18.33 -1.53 -6.87
C ALA A 117 -19.15 -2.22 -5.75
N GLU A 118 -18.59 -3.22 -5.08
CA GLU A 118 -19.20 -3.90 -3.93
C GLU A 118 -19.42 -2.94 -2.76
N GLN A 119 -18.43 -2.10 -2.44
CA GLN A 119 -18.52 -1.11 -1.38
C GLN A 119 -19.58 -0.05 -1.69
N THR A 120 -19.66 0.44 -2.93
CA THR A 120 -20.72 1.36 -3.38
C THR A 120 -22.09 0.72 -3.23
N LYS A 121 -22.26 -0.54 -3.67
CA LYS A 121 -23.53 -1.27 -3.52
C LYS A 121 -23.93 -1.43 -2.06
N SER A 122 -23.03 -1.91 -1.20
CA SER A 122 -23.27 -2.06 0.24
C SER A 122 -23.60 -0.73 0.91
N THR A 123 -22.96 0.35 0.49
CA THR A 123 -23.24 1.70 0.99
C THR A 123 -24.64 2.15 0.58
N HIS A 124 -25.03 1.93 -0.69
CA HIS A 124 -26.34 2.28 -1.18
C HIS A 124 -27.46 1.51 -0.46
N GLU A 125 -27.27 0.20 -0.24
CA GLU A 125 -28.20 -0.63 0.53
C GLU A 125 -28.32 -0.17 1.99
N SER A 126 -27.20 0.24 2.60
CA SER A 126 -27.19 0.75 3.98
C SER A 126 -27.92 2.09 4.07
N LEU A 127 -27.70 3.00 3.12
CA LEU A 127 -28.41 4.28 3.04
C LEU A 127 -29.91 4.07 2.82
N ALA A 128 -30.31 3.14 1.96
CA ALA A 128 -31.72 2.80 1.75
C ALA A 128 -32.38 2.27 3.04
N LYS A 129 -31.72 1.37 3.78
CA LYS A 129 -32.20 0.89 5.09
C LYS A 129 -32.30 2.02 6.12
N LEU A 130 -31.36 2.97 6.10
CA LEU A 130 -31.42 4.14 6.98
C LEU A 130 -32.61 5.04 6.62
N GLN A 131 -32.87 5.27 5.33
CA GLN A 131 -34.04 6.02 4.87
C GLN A 131 -35.35 5.35 5.29
N GLU A 132 -35.45 4.03 5.16
CA GLU A 132 -36.61 3.26 5.62
C GLU A 132 -36.82 3.41 7.13
N ARG A 133 -35.77 3.26 7.94
CA ARG A 133 -35.84 3.46 9.39
C ARG A 133 -36.22 4.89 9.76
N LEU A 134 -35.71 5.89 9.04
CA LEU A 134 -36.07 7.29 9.25
C LEU A 134 -37.54 7.55 8.93
N ALA A 135 -38.08 6.96 7.87
CA ALA A 135 -39.51 7.06 7.56
C ALA A 135 -40.38 6.44 8.68
N VAL A 136 -39.99 5.29 9.21
CA VAL A 136 -40.68 4.69 10.37
C VAL A 136 -40.59 5.61 11.59
N ILE A 137 -39.43 6.19 11.87
CA ILE A 137 -39.26 7.13 12.99
C ILE A 137 -40.15 8.37 12.80
N ASP A 138 -40.22 8.93 11.60
CA ASP A 138 -41.07 10.09 11.29
C ASP A 138 -42.55 9.78 11.55
N THR A 139 -43.03 8.61 11.10
CA THR A 139 -44.40 8.17 11.39
C THR A 139 -44.66 7.97 12.89
N ALA A 140 -43.69 7.40 13.61
CA ALA A 140 -43.81 7.22 15.06
C ALA A 140 -43.84 8.57 15.80
N GLN A 141 -43.02 9.54 15.37
CA GLN A 141 -43.02 10.89 15.92
C GLN A 141 -44.36 11.60 15.67
N GLY A 142 -44.93 11.50 14.47
CA GLY A 142 -46.26 12.03 14.17
C GLY A 142 -47.35 11.46 15.09
N ASN A 143 -47.33 10.14 15.32
CA ASN A 143 -48.25 9.48 16.24
C ASN A 143 -48.05 9.95 17.69
N ILE A 144 -46.81 10.08 18.16
CA ILE A 144 -46.50 10.60 19.49
C ILE A 144 -46.98 12.03 19.65
N GLN A 145 -46.79 12.88 18.64
CA GLN A 145 -47.23 14.28 18.67
C GLN A 145 -48.77 14.39 18.71
N SER A 146 -49.47 13.53 17.96
CA SER A 146 -50.94 13.44 18.02
C SER A 146 -51.42 12.99 19.41
N LEU A 147 -50.80 11.95 19.97
CA LEU A 147 -51.13 11.44 21.29
C LEU A 147 -50.86 12.47 22.39
N ALA A 148 -49.72 13.16 22.34
CA ALA A 148 -49.39 14.25 23.25
C ALA A 148 -50.44 15.36 23.19
N GLY A 149 -50.93 15.71 22.00
CA GLY A 149 -52.04 16.64 21.82
C GLY A 149 -53.34 16.17 22.49
N GLN A 150 -53.72 14.90 22.31
CA GLN A 150 -54.90 14.32 22.95
C GLN A 150 -54.77 14.29 24.47
N VAL A 151 -53.60 13.96 25.02
CA VAL A 151 -53.34 13.98 26.46
C VAL A 151 -53.44 15.38 27.03
N VAL A 152 -52.91 16.39 26.34
CA VAL A 152 -53.05 17.81 26.73
C VAL A 152 -54.53 18.23 26.71
N GLN A 153 -55.29 17.81 25.70
CA GLN A 153 -56.73 18.10 25.62
C GLN A 153 -57.50 17.43 26.77
N LEU A 154 -57.20 16.18 27.11
CA LEU A 154 -57.77 15.46 28.25
C LEU A 154 -57.42 16.14 29.59
N GLN A 155 -56.16 16.57 29.75
CA GLN A 155 -55.72 17.31 30.91
C GLN A 155 -56.43 18.67 31.02
N ALA A 156 -56.69 19.35 29.90
CA ALA A 156 -57.46 20.60 29.88
C ALA A 156 -58.91 20.38 30.36
N ILE A 157 -59.58 19.31 29.91
CA ILE A 157 -60.94 18.94 30.37
C ILE A 157 -60.95 18.63 31.86
N LEU A 158 -59.95 17.89 32.35
CA LEU A 158 -59.85 17.47 33.75
C LEU A 158 -59.34 18.58 34.69
N SER A 159 -58.73 19.65 34.17
CA SER A 159 -58.25 20.78 34.98
C SER A 159 -59.39 21.65 35.52
N ASN A 160 -60.47 21.85 34.74
CA ASN A 160 -61.63 22.63 35.16
C ASN A 160 -62.51 21.84 36.14
N LYS A 161 -62.78 22.41 37.32
CA LYS A 161 -63.56 21.79 38.40
C LYS A 161 -64.99 21.40 37.98
N GLN A 162 -65.64 22.23 37.17
CA GLN A 162 -67.02 22.00 36.74
C GLN A 162 -67.10 20.88 35.69
N THR A 163 -66.27 20.95 34.65
CA THR A 163 -66.21 19.97 33.55
C THR A 163 -65.78 18.59 34.06
N ARG A 164 -64.83 18.56 35.01
CA ARG A 164 -64.43 17.33 35.69
C ARG A 164 -65.58 16.71 36.49
N GLY A 165 -66.32 17.52 37.24
CA GLY A 165 -67.49 17.05 38.00
C GLY A 165 -68.54 16.43 37.08
N ALA A 166 -68.86 17.12 35.98
CA ALA A 166 -69.79 16.62 34.97
C ALA A 166 -69.32 15.32 34.28
N PHE A 167 -68.02 15.19 33.99
CA PHE A 167 -67.45 13.96 33.41
C PHE A 167 -67.51 12.78 34.39
N GLY A 168 -67.16 13.00 35.66
CA GLY A 168 -67.26 11.98 36.71
C GLY A 168 -68.70 11.53 36.94
N GLN A 169 -69.63 12.48 37.00
CA GLN A 169 -71.06 12.19 37.12
C GLN A 169 -71.58 11.41 35.91
N SER A 170 -71.33 11.87 34.68
CA SER A 170 -71.76 11.16 33.46
C SER A 170 -71.22 9.73 33.38
N ARG A 171 -69.97 9.52 33.82
CA ARG A 171 -69.39 8.17 33.86
C ARG A 171 -70.06 7.28 34.91
N MET A 172 -70.37 7.83 36.08
CA MET A 172 -71.10 7.11 37.14
C MET A 172 -72.52 6.75 36.68
N GLU A 173 -73.24 7.68 36.05
CA GLU A 173 -74.58 7.42 35.49
C GLU A 173 -74.57 6.30 34.46
N ALA A 174 -73.58 6.28 33.56
CA ALA A 174 -73.40 5.21 32.57
C ALA A 174 -73.13 3.84 33.22
N ILE A 175 -72.24 3.78 34.22
CA ILE A 175 -71.94 2.53 34.94
C ILE A 175 -73.19 1.98 35.64
N ILE A 176 -73.98 2.86 36.24
CA ILE A 176 -75.22 2.48 36.94
C ILE A 176 -76.28 2.00 35.94
N ALA A 177 -76.46 2.70 34.82
CA ALA A 177 -77.40 2.30 33.78
C ALA A 177 -77.03 0.96 33.12
N ASP A 178 -75.74 0.67 32.94
CA ASP A 178 -75.27 -0.61 32.40
C ASP A 178 -75.39 -1.75 33.44
N GLY A 179 -75.22 -1.44 34.73
CA GLY A 179 -75.13 -2.44 35.80
C GLY A 179 -76.46 -2.77 36.49
N LEU A 180 -77.45 -1.89 36.46
CA LEU A 180 -78.71 -2.03 37.20
C LEU A 180 -79.93 -1.95 36.28
N PRO A 181 -81.01 -2.69 36.58
CA PRO A 181 -82.23 -2.66 35.78
C PRO A 181 -82.95 -1.30 35.89
N HIS A 182 -83.60 -0.91 34.79
CA HIS A 182 -84.39 0.31 34.70
C HIS A 182 -85.47 0.34 35.79
N GLY A 183 -85.49 1.41 36.60
CA GLY A 183 -86.40 1.59 37.73
C GLY A 183 -85.83 1.21 39.10
N ALA A 184 -84.67 0.56 39.17
CA ALA A 184 -83.97 0.28 40.43
C ALA A 184 -83.12 1.45 40.95
N TYR A 185 -82.99 2.53 40.18
CA TYR A 185 -82.19 3.70 40.54
C TYR A 185 -82.86 5.00 40.07
N GLU A 186 -82.49 6.10 40.70
CA GLU A 186 -82.97 7.44 40.39
C GLU A 186 -81.82 8.45 40.50
N PHE A 187 -81.57 9.21 39.44
CA PHE A 187 -80.49 10.21 39.43
C PHE A 187 -80.96 11.54 40.02
N GLN A 188 -80.10 12.17 40.82
CA GLN A 188 -80.33 13.46 41.44
C GLN A 188 -81.66 13.57 42.22
N ALA A 189 -82.06 12.49 42.89
CA ALA A 189 -83.28 12.42 43.71
C ALA A 189 -83.15 13.30 44.96
N SER A 190 -84.21 14.03 45.32
CA SER A 190 -84.24 14.83 46.54
C SER A 190 -84.76 14.00 47.72
N LEU A 191 -83.95 13.86 48.76
CA LEU A 191 -84.33 13.18 50.00
C LEU A 191 -85.19 14.07 50.90
N SER A 192 -85.91 13.46 51.85
CA SER A 192 -86.80 14.16 52.80
C SER A 192 -86.09 15.16 53.71
N ASN A 193 -84.77 15.05 53.86
CA ASN A 193 -83.91 15.97 54.61
C ASN A 193 -83.35 17.14 53.76
N GLY A 194 -83.77 17.26 52.50
CA GLY A 194 -83.30 18.29 51.57
C GLY A 194 -81.91 18.01 50.95
N SER A 195 -81.29 16.87 51.26
CA SER A 195 -80.06 16.42 50.61
C SER A 195 -80.35 15.81 49.23
N ARG A 196 -79.43 16.01 48.28
CA ARG A 196 -79.58 15.56 46.89
C ARG A 196 -78.32 14.80 46.46
N PRO A 197 -78.26 13.47 46.66
CA PRO A 197 -77.18 12.64 46.16
C PRO A 197 -77.20 12.56 44.62
N ASP A 198 -76.05 12.24 44.01
CA ASP A 198 -75.93 12.09 42.56
C ASP A 198 -76.77 10.91 42.02
N CYS A 199 -76.82 9.79 42.76
CA CYS A 199 -77.68 8.66 42.45
C CYS A 199 -78.27 8.03 43.73
N LEU A 200 -79.51 7.58 43.65
CA LEU A 200 -80.21 6.84 44.69
C LEU A 200 -80.62 5.46 44.14
N VAL A 201 -80.09 4.40 44.73
CA VAL A 201 -80.41 3.02 44.34
C VAL A 201 -81.43 2.43 45.32
N ARG A 202 -82.52 1.90 44.77
CA ARG A 202 -83.60 1.22 45.49
C ARG A 202 -83.19 -0.23 45.71
N MET A 203 -82.94 -0.57 46.96
CA MET A 203 -82.53 -1.93 47.32
C MET A 203 -83.74 -2.88 47.36
N PRO A 204 -83.58 -4.15 46.94
CA PRO A 204 -84.66 -5.13 47.01
C PRO A 204 -85.01 -5.48 48.46
N ASN A 205 -86.18 -6.08 48.67
CA ASN A 205 -86.65 -6.61 49.96
C ASN A 205 -86.84 -5.57 51.08
N GLY A 206 -87.10 -4.29 50.72
CA GLY A 206 -87.36 -3.24 51.71
C GLY A 206 -86.13 -2.77 52.48
N ALA A 207 -84.92 -3.12 52.01
CA ALA A 207 -83.69 -2.60 52.56
C ALA A 207 -83.56 -1.08 52.35
N PRO A 208 -82.79 -0.36 53.19
CA PRO A 208 -82.58 1.07 53.04
C PRO A 208 -82.05 1.44 51.66
N MET A 209 -82.52 2.56 51.09
CA MET A 209 -82.02 3.06 49.82
C MET A 209 -80.54 3.47 49.94
N LEU A 210 -79.74 3.12 48.93
CA LEU A 210 -78.32 3.43 48.89
C LEU A 210 -78.11 4.76 48.14
N ALA A 211 -77.61 5.77 48.83
CA ALA A 211 -77.22 7.03 48.23
C ALA A 211 -75.75 6.98 47.77
N ILE A 212 -75.50 7.41 46.54
CA ILE A 212 -74.18 7.45 45.90
C ILE A 212 -73.88 8.92 45.53
N ASP A 213 -72.76 9.44 46.02
CA ASP A 213 -72.22 10.77 45.68
C ASP A 213 -70.89 10.57 44.95
N ALA A 214 -70.83 10.96 43.69
CA ALA A 214 -69.69 10.75 42.80
C ALA A 214 -68.75 11.97 42.84
N LYS A 215 -68.39 12.41 44.04
CA LYS A 215 -67.44 13.53 44.21
C LYS A 215 -66.02 13.00 44.32
N PHE A 216 -65.21 13.20 43.28
CA PHE A 216 -63.79 12.83 43.29
C PHE A 216 -62.88 13.99 43.73
N PRO A 217 -62.24 13.94 44.91
CA PRO A 217 -61.32 14.96 45.38
C PRO A 217 -59.92 14.78 44.78
N LEU A 218 -59.75 15.24 43.53
CA LEU A 218 -58.48 15.12 42.79
C LEU A 218 -57.25 15.64 43.54
N GLU A 219 -57.40 16.74 44.29
CA GLU A 219 -56.29 17.36 45.03
C GLU A 219 -55.77 16.44 46.13
N ALA A 220 -56.67 15.81 46.88
CA ALA A 220 -56.32 14.83 47.90
C ALA A 220 -55.69 13.57 47.30
N TRP A 221 -56.23 13.09 46.17
CA TRP A 221 -55.66 11.97 45.42
C TRP A 221 -54.25 12.26 44.89
N ASN A 222 -54.06 13.43 44.28
CA ASN A 222 -52.75 13.86 43.78
C ASN A 222 -51.75 14.06 44.92
N ALA A 223 -52.19 14.57 46.08
CA ALA A 223 -51.34 14.71 47.27
C ALA A 223 -50.87 13.35 47.79
N ILE A 224 -51.75 12.36 47.86
CA ILE A 224 -51.39 10.97 48.24
C ILE A 224 -50.38 10.40 47.24
N ARG A 225 -50.65 10.51 45.93
CA ARG A 225 -49.76 9.97 44.88
C ARG A 225 -48.38 10.63 44.89
N ALA A 226 -48.31 11.94 45.16
CA ALA A 226 -47.05 12.67 45.28
C ALA A 226 -46.26 12.26 46.53
N ALA A 227 -46.95 12.00 47.65
CA ALA A 227 -46.33 11.49 48.87
C ALA A 227 -45.75 10.08 48.67
N GLU A 228 -46.50 9.16 48.04
CA GLU A 228 -46.01 7.81 47.70
C GLU A 228 -44.75 7.84 46.81
N ALA A 229 -44.72 8.73 45.82
CA ALA A 229 -43.55 8.90 44.96
C ALA A 229 -42.32 9.46 45.72
N ALA A 230 -42.54 10.37 46.67
CA ALA A 230 -41.49 10.92 47.51
C ALA A 230 -40.94 9.88 48.51
N ASP A 231 -41.79 8.99 49.03
CA ASP A 231 -41.37 7.92 49.93
C ASP A 231 -40.59 6.81 49.19
N LEU A 232 -40.98 6.49 47.95
CA LEU A 232 -40.20 5.60 47.07
C LEU A 232 -38.83 6.18 46.70
N GLN A 233 -38.72 7.49 46.49
CA GLN A 233 -37.43 8.16 46.26
C GLN A 233 -36.53 8.17 47.50
N LYS A 234 -37.09 8.30 48.71
CA LYS A 234 -36.33 8.20 49.96
C LYS A 234 -35.87 6.77 50.29
N ALA A 235 -36.59 5.75 49.83
CA ALA A 235 -36.20 4.35 49.99
C ALA A 235 -35.13 3.89 48.98
N ALA A 236 -34.95 4.62 47.88
CA ALA A 236 -33.97 4.34 46.84
C ALA A 236 -32.66 5.16 46.97
N ALA A 237 -32.62 6.13 47.88
CA ALA A 237 -31.44 6.94 48.22
C ALA A 237 -30.74 6.41 49.48
#